data_AF-A0A1A3U8W7-F1
#
_entry.id   AF-A0A1A3U8W7-F1
#
_cell.length_a   1.000
_cell.length_b   1.000
_cell.length_c   1.000
_cell.angle_alpha   90.00
_cell.angle_beta   90.00
_cell.angle_gamma   90.00
#
_symmetry.space_group_name_H-M   'P 1'
#
loop_
_entity.id
_entity.type
_entity.pdbx_description
1 polymer ?
#
loop_
_entity_poly.entity_id
_entity_poly.type
_entity_poly.pdbx_seq_one_letter_code
_entity_poly.pdbx_strand_id
1 'polypeptide(L)'
;MAYVITEPCMSCKDASCTEVCPVDCIHPTPDEPGFAEATQLYINPDECIGCDACVSACPVEAIYPDTAVPVQWSAYIQSNADFYTNR
;
A
#
# COMPACT_ATOMS: atom_id res chain seq x y z
N MET A 1 -2.31 -2.71 -13.82
CA MET A 1 -2.94 -3.32 -12.64
C MET A 1 -2.05 -3.00 -11.48
N ALA A 2 -2.57 -2.22 -10.54
CA ALA A 2 -1.83 -1.81 -9.36
C ALA A 2 -2.34 -2.59 -8.14
N TYR A 3 -1.47 -2.72 -7.13
CA TYR A 3 -1.88 -3.21 -5.83
C TYR A 3 -2.32 -2.04 -4.94
N VAL A 4 -3.20 -2.33 -3.99
CA VAL A 4 -3.87 -1.35 -3.13
C VAL A 4 -3.80 -1.84 -1.69
N ILE A 5 -3.36 -0.97 -0.79
CA ILE A 5 -3.36 -1.22 0.65
C ILE A 5 -4.69 -0.78 1.24
N THR A 6 -5.34 -1.68 1.96
CA THR A 6 -6.67 -1.50 2.56
C THR A 6 -6.60 -1.37 4.09
N GLU A 7 -7.76 -1.19 4.72
CA GLU A 7 -7.96 -0.97 6.16
C GLU A 7 -7.11 -1.82 7.12
N PRO A 8 -6.86 -3.14 6.89
CA PRO A 8 -6.10 -3.95 7.83
C PRO A 8 -4.66 -3.45 8.06
N CYS A 9 -4.10 -2.64 7.16
CA CYS A 9 -2.79 -2.03 7.37
C CYS A 9 -2.78 -1.03 8.54
N MET A 10 -3.90 -0.34 8.80
CA MET A 10 -3.97 0.71 9.83
C MET A 10 -3.69 0.20 11.25
N SER A 11 -4.01 -1.06 11.53
CA SER A 11 -3.79 -1.67 12.85
C SER A 11 -2.40 -2.26 13.02
N CYS A 12 -1.64 -2.41 11.93
CA CYS A 12 -0.39 -3.17 11.92
C CYS A 12 0.82 -2.29 11.55
N LYS A 13 0.79 -1.60 10.41
CA LYS A 13 1.90 -0.80 9.86
C LYS A 13 3.28 -1.48 10.00
N ASP A 14 3.35 -2.77 9.70
CA ASP A 14 4.57 -3.57 9.86
C ASP A 14 5.68 -3.23 8.84
N ALA A 15 5.30 -2.70 7.68
CA ALA A 15 6.20 -2.29 6.61
C ALA A 15 7.04 -3.40 5.93
N SER A 16 6.87 -4.69 6.23
CA SER A 16 7.54 -5.78 5.47
C SER A 16 7.27 -5.74 3.95
N CYS A 17 6.14 -5.16 3.53
CA CYS A 17 5.83 -4.98 2.11
C CYS A 17 6.77 -4.01 1.39
N THR A 18 7.41 -3.07 2.09
CA THR A 18 8.33 -2.10 1.48
C THR A 18 9.65 -2.75 1.10
N GLU A 19 10.13 -3.73 1.87
CA GLU A 19 11.41 -4.43 1.61
C GLU A 19 11.37 -5.35 0.39
N VAL A 20 10.18 -5.81 0.00
CA VAL A 20 9.99 -6.74 -1.13
C VAL A 20 9.57 -6.03 -2.42
N CYS A 21 9.31 -4.72 -2.37
CA CYS A 21 8.88 -3.97 -3.55
C CYS A 21 10.07 -3.70 -4.48
N PRO A 22 10.11 -4.25 -5.71
CA PRO A 22 11.28 -4.11 -6.59
C PRO A 22 11.46 -2.70 -7.19
N VAL A 23 10.45 -1.84 -7.04
CA VAL A 23 10.40 -0.48 -7.59
C VAL A 23 10.16 0.55 -6.49
N ASP A 24 10.27 0.16 -5.22
CA ASP A 24 10.13 1.02 -4.04
C ASP A 24 8.87 1.91 -4.02
N CYS A 25 7.78 1.47 -4.65
CA CYS A 25 6.56 2.29 -4.80
C CYS A 25 5.61 2.27 -3.58
N ILE A 26 6.11 1.98 -2.37
CA ILE A 26 5.28 1.83 -1.15
C ILE A 26 5.80 2.76 -0.06
N HIS A 27 4.98 3.72 0.33
CA HIS A 27 5.33 4.77 1.29
C HIS A 27 4.18 5.07 2.27
N PRO A 28 4.46 5.62 3.46
CA PRO A 28 5.80 5.87 3.97
C PRO A 28 6.51 4.61 4.48
N THR A 29 7.83 4.56 4.36
CA THR A 29 8.68 3.51 4.98
C THR A 29 9.05 3.91 6.42
N PRO A 30 9.46 2.97 7.30
CA PRO A 30 9.78 3.27 8.70
C PRO A 30 10.86 4.34 8.91
N ASP A 31 11.74 4.53 7.93
CA ASP A 31 12.82 5.51 7.95
C ASP A 31 12.37 6.91 7.47
N GLU A 32 11.15 7.03 6.93
CA GLU A 32 10.62 8.29 6.42
C GLU A 32 9.86 9.08 7.51
N PRO A 33 10.02 10.42 7.55
CA PRO A 33 9.37 11.26 8.56
C PRO A 33 7.84 11.15 8.54
N GLY A 34 7.23 10.77 7.42
CA GLY A 34 5.79 10.60 7.29
C GLY A 34 5.23 9.32 7.92
N PHE A 35 6.07 8.38 8.36
CA PHE A 35 5.62 7.07 8.87
C PHE A 35 4.82 7.14 10.17
N ALA A 36 5.24 8.02 11.08
CA ALA A 36 4.58 8.20 12.36
C ALA A 36 3.17 8.83 12.19
N GLU A 37 3.02 9.74 11.23
CA GLU A 37 1.78 10.48 10.98
C GLU A 37 0.82 9.72 10.07
N ALA A 38 1.34 8.85 9.20
CA ALA A 38 0.51 8.06 8.31
C ALA A 38 -0.31 7.02 9.08
N THR A 39 -1.60 6.98 8.75
CA THR A 39 -2.54 5.98 9.28
C THR A 39 -2.30 4.60 8.70
N GLN A 40 -1.74 4.49 7.50
CA GLN A 40 -1.36 3.26 6.81
C GLN A 40 -0.25 3.54 5.80
N LEU A 41 0.27 2.50 5.16
CA LEU A 41 1.12 2.64 3.98
C LEU A 41 0.24 2.74 2.71
N TYR A 42 0.81 3.27 1.65
CA TYR A 42 0.15 3.55 0.37
C TYR A 42 1.02 3.09 -0.79
N ILE A 43 0.42 2.42 -1.76
CA ILE A 43 1.09 1.97 -2.99
C ILE A 43 0.85 3.01 -4.08
N ASN A 44 1.91 3.45 -4.75
CA ASN A 44 1.80 4.33 -5.92
C ASN A 44 1.29 3.50 -7.11
N PRO A 45 0.05 3.74 -7.61
CA PRO A 45 -0.48 2.96 -8.72
C PRO A 45 0.23 3.22 -10.06
N ASP A 46 0.89 4.37 -10.21
CA ASP A 46 1.60 4.74 -11.45
C ASP A 46 2.97 4.05 -11.58
N GLU A 47 3.59 3.73 -10.44
CA GLU A 47 4.89 3.04 -10.39
C GLU A 47 4.75 1.53 -10.15
N CYS A 48 3.63 1.09 -9.60
CA CYS A 48 3.38 -0.31 -9.32
C CYS A 48 3.38 -1.16 -10.61
N ILE A 49 4.34 -2.08 -10.70
CA ILE A 49 4.48 -3.00 -11.85
C ILE A 49 3.64 -4.28 -11.72
N GLY A 50 2.86 -4.43 -10.66
CA GLY A 50 1.98 -5.58 -10.47
C GLY A 50 2.71 -6.92 -10.23
N CYS A 51 3.83 -6.91 -9.51
CA CYS A 51 4.68 -8.11 -9.32
C CYS A 51 4.23 -9.11 -8.24
N ASP A 52 3.17 -8.81 -7.48
CA ASP A 52 2.58 -9.64 -6.41
C ASP A 52 3.45 -9.89 -5.16
N ALA A 53 4.73 -9.49 -5.15
CA ALA A 53 5.66 -9.76 -4.04
C ALA A 53 5.16 -9.25 -2.67
N CYS A 54 4.51 -8.08 -2.66
CA CYS A 54 4.02 -7.44 -1.45
C CYS A 54 2.85 -8.18 -0.77
N VAL A 55 2.05 -8.95 -1.51
CA VAL A 55 0.87 -9.66 -0.96
C VAL A 55 1.29 -10.69 0.07
N SER A 56 2.24 -11.55 -0.29
CA SER A 56 2.80 -12.57 0.61
C SER A 56 3.62 -12.01 1.77
N ALA A 57 4.10 -10.77 1.67
CA ALA A 57 4.86 -10.13 2.73
C ALA A 57 3.98 -9.47 3.80
N CYS A 58 2.70 -9.21 3.51
CA CYS A 58 1.81 -8.54 4.46
C CYS A 58 1.24 -9.55 5.49
N PRO A 59 1.56 -9.41 6.79
CA PRO A 59 1.12 -10.39 7.81
C PRO A 59 -0.39 -10.36 8.10
N VAL A 60 -1.08 -9.29 7.68
CA VAL A 60 -2.52 -9.06 7.91
C VAL A 60 -3.32 -9.07 6.61
N GLU A 61 -2.73 -9.52 5.50
CA GLU A 61 -3.41 -9.67 4.21
C GLU A 61 -4.15 -8.39 3.76
N ALA A 62 -3.51 -7.22 3.95
CA ALA A 62 -4.10 -5.92 3.67
C ALA A 62 -4.01 -5.50 2.19
N ILE A 63 -3.30 -6.25 1.35
CA ILE A 63 -2.90 -5.85 0.00
C ILE A 63 -3.69 -6.65 -1.04
N TYR A 64 -4.40 -5.95 -1.90
CA TYR A 64 -5.23 -6.54 -2.96
C TYR A 64 -4.89 -5.91 -4.30
N PRO A 65 -5.00 -6.64 -5.42
CA PRO A 65 -5.00 -5.97 -6.72
C PRO A 65 -6.24 -5.09 -6.84
N ASP A 66 -6.12 -3.95 -7.52
CA ASP A 66 -7.19 -2.97 -7.79
C ASP A 66 -8.53 -3.59 -8.23
N THR A 67 -8.47 -4.68 -9.00
CA THR A 67 -9.61 -5.43 -9.52
C THR A 67 -10.24 -6.42 -8.53
N ALA A 68 -9.56 -6.76 -7.43
CA ALA A 68 -10.05 -7.71 -6.41
C ALA A 68 -10.19 -7.09 -5.02
N VAL A 69 -10.13 -5.75 -4.92
CA VAL A 69 -10.43 -5.05 -3.66
C VAL A 69 -11.89 -5.33 -3.26
N PRO A 70 -12.14 -5.84 -2.03
CA PRO A 70 -13.49 -6.00 -1.52
C PRO A 70 -14.30 -4.70 -1.60
N VAL A 71 -15.60 -4.80 -1.92
CA VAL A 71 -16.48 -3.62 -2.15
C VAL A 71 -16.47 -2.65 -0.96
N GLN A 72 -16.40 -3.16 0.26
CA GLN A 72 -16.31 -2.36 1.49
C GLN A 72 -15.06 -1.45 1.54
N TRP A 73 -14.00 -1.81 0.81
CA TRP A 73 -12.72 -1.10 0.78
C TRP A 73 -12.44 -0.46 -0.59
N SER A 74 -13.42 -0.34 -1.47
CA SER A 74 -13.22 0.23 -2.81
C SER A 74 -12.67 1.66 -2.78
N ALA A 75 -12.98 2.43 -1.73
CA ALA A 75 -12.46 3.78 -1.53
C ALA A 75 -10.93 3.83 -1.36
N TYR A 76 -10.30 2.74 -0.91
CA TYR A 76 -8.85 2.68 -0.73
C TYR A 76 -8.08 2.70 -2.05
N ILE A 77 -8.71 2.31 -3.17
CA ILE A 77 -8.10 2.42 -4.50
C ILE A 77 -7.72 3.89 -4.77
N GLN A 78 -8.69 4.79 -4.62
CA GLN A 78 -8.47 6.22 -4.82
C GLN A 78 -7.59 6.79 -3.70
N SER A 79 -7.78 6.37 -2.44
CA SER A 79 -6.95 6.85 -1.33
C SER A 79 -5.45 6.56 -1.51
N ASN A 80 -5.09 5.43 -2.11
CA ASN A 80 -3.69 5.10 -2.40
C ASN A 80 -3.13 6.05 -3.47
N ALA A 81 -3.88 6.34 -4.53
CA ALA A 81 -3.49 7.29 -5.58
C ALA A 81 -3.40 8.75 -5.07
N ASP A 82 -4.37 9.17 -4.24
CA ASP A 82 -4.47 10.53 -3.71
C ASP A 82 -3.26 10.89 -2.84
N PHE A 83 -2.66 9.89 -2.16
CA PHE A 83 -1.44 10.08 -1.37
C PHE A 83 -0.26 10.60 -2.20
N TYR A 84 -0.19 10.26 -3.49
CA TYR A 84 0.90 10.66 -4.39
C TYR A 84 0.55 11.85 -5.30
N THR A 85 -0.72 12.23 -5.40
CA THR A 85 -1.17 13.28 -6.32
C THR A 85 -0.78 14.70 -5.87
N ASN A 86 -0.57 14.93 -4.57
CA ASN A 86 -0.27 16.26 -3.99
C ASN A 86 1.00 16.29 -3.13
N ARG A 87 1.97 15.41 -3.42
CA ARG A 87 3.19 15.26 -2.64
C ARG A 87 4.42 15.88 -3.34
#